data_AF-A0A7V3BI64-F1
#
_entry.id   AF-A0A7V3BI64-F1
#
_cell.length_a   1.000
_cell.length_b   1.000
_cell.length_c   1.000
_cell.angle_alpha   90.00
_cell.angle_beta   90.00
_cell.angle_gamma   90.00
#
_symmetry.space_group_name_H-M   'P 1'
#
loop_
_entity.id
_entity.type
_entity.pdbx_description
1 polymer ?
#
loop_
_entity_poly.entity_id
_entity_poly.type
_entity_poly.pdbx_seq_one_letter_code
_entity_poly.pdbx_strand_id
1 'polypeptide(L)'
;MIADFIASWSLFHNTYVVGWLISLVLALIGVLVVARDQIFIGAAVSQASTLGIALALWVGSWPALAEVHWLHADAFLAAMAVTSSVVAALLTAHGGATGKESHEGITGWVFL
;
A
#
# COMPACT_ATOMS: atom_id res chain seq x y z
N MET A 1 -30.65 -8.11 14.53
CA MET A 1 -29.39 -8.41 13.80
C MET A 1 -29.51 -8.17 12.29
N ILE A 2 -30.26 -8.96 11.51
CA ILE A 2 -30.40 -8.72 10.06
C ILE A 2 -31.12 -7.39 9.76
N ALA A 3 -32.15 -7.05 10.54
CA ALA A 3 -32.84 -5.76 10.41
C ALA A 3 -31.91 -4.57 10.70
N ASP A 4 -31.03 -4.69 11.70
CA ASP A 4 -30.05 -3.64 12.05
C ASP A 4 -28.99 -3.47 10.96
N PHE A 5 -28.57 -4.58 10.33
CA PHE A 5 -27.66 -4.55 9.18
C PHE A 5 -28.28 -3.90 7.94
N ILE A 6 -29.56 -4.20 7.66
CA ILE A 6 -30.28 -3.55 6.56
C ILE A 6 -30.49 -2.06 6.87
N ALA A 7 -30.77 -1.70 8.12
CA ALA A 7 -30.88 -0.30 8.54
C ALA A 7 -29.56 0.46 8.44
N SER A 8 -28.43 -0.21 8.71
CA SER A 8 -27.09 0.39 8.59
C SER A 8 -26.58 0.50 7.15
N TRP A 9 -27.29 -0.11 6.18
CA TRP A 9 -26.87 -0.16 4.78
C TRP A 9 -26.70 1.22 4.14
N SER A 10 -27.65 2.14 4.33
CA SER A 10 -27.57 3.48 3.73
C SER A 10 -26.33 4.25 4.17
N LEU A 11 -25.87 4.03 5.41
CA LEU A 11 -24.73 4.71 6.00
C LEU A 11 -23.39 4.05 5.63
N PHE A 12 -23.34 2.70 5.57
CA PHE A 12 -22.08 1.96 5.46
C PHE A 12 -21.92 1.17 4.16
N HIS A 13 -22.83 1.28 3.19
CA HIS A 13 -22.73 0.54 1.92
C HIS A 13 -21.36 0.69 1.25
N ASN A 14 -20.80 1.90 1.19
CA ASN A 14 -19.47 2.14 0.62
C ASN A 14 -18.38 1.39 1.39
N THR A 15 -18.41 1.46 2.72
CA THR A 15 -17.45 0.74 3.58
C THR A 15 -17.56 -0.77 3.41
N TYR A 16 -18.77 -1.32 3.31
CA TYR A 16 -18.98 -2.76 3.08
C TYR A 16 -18.43 -3.20 1.73
N VAL A 17 -18.76 -2.47 0.66
CA VAL A 17 -18.29 -2.78 -0.70
C VAL A 17 -16.76 -2.69 -0.77
N VAL A 18 -16.18 -1.62 -0.24
CA VAL A 18 -14.72 -1.45 -0.19
C VAL A 18 -14.06 -2.57 0.62
N GLY A 19 -14.63 -2.95 1.78
CA GLY A 19 -14.11 -4.04 2.61
C GLY A 19 -14.11 -5.40 1.90
N TRP A 20 -15.18 -5.72 1.16
CA TRP A 20 -15.24 -6.94 0.36
C TRP A 20 -14.25 -6.92 -0.81
N LEU A 21 -14.13 -5.79 -1.50
CA LEU A 21 -13.16 -5.63 -2.59
C LEU A 21 -11.72 -5.76 -2.09
N ILE A 22 -11.37 -5.11 -0.98
CA ILE A 22 -10.03 -5.22 -0.36
C ILE A 22 -9.75 -6.67 0.03
N SER A 23 -10.72 -7.36 0.63
CA SER A 23 -10.55 -8.76 1.05
C SER A 23 -10.28 -9.69 -0.15
N LEU A 24 -11.02 -9.52 -1.25
CA LEU A 24 -10.82 -10.27 -2.48
C LEU A 24 -9.43 -9.97 -3.10
N VAL A 25 -9.08 -8.70 -3.24
CA VAL A 25 -7.83 -8.27 -3.89
C VAL A 25 -6.62 -8.70 -3.06
N LEU A 26 -6.64 -8.51 -1.73
CA LEU A 26 -5.54 -8.92 -0.86
C LEU A 26 -5.35 -10.44 -0.83
N ALA A 27 -6.43 -11.22 -0.87
CA ALA A 27 -6.33 -12.68 -0.98
C ALA A 27 -5.63 -13.10 -2.29
N LEU A 28 -6.01 -12.50 -3.42
CA LEU A 28 -5.39 -12.77 -4.72
C LEU A 28 -3.92 -12.34 -4.77
N ILE A 29 -3.60 -11.15 -4.26
CA ILE A 29 -2.22 -10.65 -4.19
C ILE A 29 -1.38 -11.56 -3.29
N GLY A 30 -1.90 -11.98 -2.14
CA GLY A 30 -1.21 -12.90 -1.24
C GLY A 30 -0.82 -14.21 -1.93
N VAL A 31 -1.77 -14.83 -2.64
CA VAL A 31 -1.51 -16.05 -3.44
C VAL A 31 -0.48 -15.78 -4.54
N LEU A 32 -0.61 -14.67 -5.27
CA LEU A 32 0.31 -14.33 -6.38
C LEU A 32 1.75 -14.13 -5.89
N VAL A 33 1.91 -13.41 -4.77
CA VAL A 33 3.21 -13.11 -4.17
C VAL A 33 3.90 -14.38 -3.69
N VAL A 34 3.15 -15.29 -3.06
CA VAL A 34 3.67 -16.60 -2.62
C VAL A 34 4.00 -17.48 -3.83
N ALA A 35 3.11 -17.56 -4.83
CA ALA A 35 3.31 -18.38 -6.02
C ALA A 35 4.50 -17.95 -6.88
N ARG A 36 4.94 -16.68 -6.77
CA ARG A 36 6.10 -16.14 -7.48
C ARG A 36 7.36 -16.04 -6.64
N ASP A 37 7.33 -16.47 -5.38
CA ASP A 37 8.44 -16.32 -4.44
C ASP A 37 8.88 -14.85 -4.24
N GLN A 38 7.90 -13.93 -4.26
CA GLN A 38 8.10 -12.47 -4.23
C GLN A 38 7.69 -11.83 -2.89
N ILE A 39 7.73 -12.61 -1.80
CA ILE A 39 7.19 -12.21 -0.48
C ILE A 39 7.80 -10.88 0.01
N PHE A 40 9.10 -10.70 -0.18
CA PHE A 40 9.80 -9.46 0.20
C PHE A 40 9.38 -8.24 -0.64
N ILE A 41 9.07 -8.43 -1.93
CA ILE A 41 8.59 -7.35 -2.79
C ILE A 41 7.21 -6.89 -2.32
N GLY A 42 6.30 -7.83 -2.01
CA GLY A 42 4.97 -7.49 -1.49
C GLY A 42 5.02 -6.69 -0.19
N ALA A 43 5.91 -7.07 0.74
CA ALA A 43 6.13 -6.33 1.98
C ALA A 43 6.73 -4.93 1.73
N ALA A 44 7.77 -4.83 0.89
CA ALA A 44 8.42 -3.57 0.56
C ALA A 44 7.46 -2.57 -0.11
N VAL A 45 6.62 -3.03 -1.02
CA VAL A 45 5.61 -2.20 -1.70
C VAL A 45 4.58 -1.65 -0.69
N SER A 46 4.15 -2.47 0.27
CA SER A 46 3.19 -2.04 1.30
C SER A 46 3.79 -0.97 2.23
N GLN A 47 5.06 -1.13 2.62
CA GLN A 47 5.77 -0.15 3.44
C GLN A 47 6.03 1.16 2.67
N ALA A 48 6.41 1.07 1.40
CA ALA A 48 6.59 2.24 0.56
C ALA A 48 5.29 3.02 0.36
N SER A 49 4.16 2.33 0.14
CA SER A 49 2.84 2.96 0.07
C SER A 49 2.53 3.79 1.31
N THR A 50 2.75 3.19 2.49
CA THR A 50 2.50 3.82 3.79
C THR A 50 3.43 5.02 4.00
N LEU A 51 4.71 4.92 3.61
CA LEU A 51 5.66 6.02 3.62
C LEU A 51 5.21 7.16 2.70
N GLY A 52 4.73 6.86 1.50
CA GLY A 52 4.19 7.86 0.57
C GLY A 52 3.03 8.67 1.17
N ILE A 53 2.09 7.99 1.83
CA ILE A 53 0.99 8.65 2.55
C ILE A 53 1.52 9.50 3.70
N ALA A 54 2.43 8.96 4.51
CA ALA A 54 3.02 9.68 5.63
C ALA A 54 3.75 10.96 5.20
N LEU A 55 4.53 10.89 4.11
CA LEU A 55 5.19 12.05 3.52
C LEU A 55 4.19 13.08 3.01
N ALA A 56 3.12 12.64 2.35
CA ALA A 56 2.07 13.53 1.85
C ALA A 56 1.38 14.30 3.00
N LEU A 57 1.03 13.60 4.08
CA LEU A 57 0.45 14.19 5.27
C LEU A 57 1.44 15.13 5.99
N TRP A 58 2.71 14.73 6.09
CA TRP A 58 3.73 15.56 6.71
C TRP A 58 3.94 16.87 5.95
N VAL A 59 4.02 16.84 4.61
CA VAL A 59 4.13 18.03 3.78
C VAL A 59 2.86 18.89 3.87
N GLY A 60 1.67 18.28 3.87
CA GLY A 60 0.40 19.00 4.05
C GLY A 60 0.28 19.69 5.41
N SER A 61 0.93 19.16 6.45
CA SER A 61 0.92 19.73 7.80
C SER A 61 1.78 20.99 7.96
N TRP A 62 2.60 21.34 6.98
CA TRP A 62 3.46 22.52 7.07
C TRP A 62 2.64 23.82 7.01
N PRO A 63 2.85 24.77 7.93
CA PRO A 63 2.08 26.02 8.00
C PRO A 63 2.09 26.83 6.69
N ALA A 64 3.20 26.77 5.94
CA ALA A 64 3.34 27.46 4.65
C ALA A 64 2.51 26.85 3.51
N LEU A 65 2.07 25.60 3.66
CA LEU A 65 1.35 24.82 2.65
C LEU A 65 -0.07 24.46 3.08
N ALA A 66 -0.47 24.83 4.30
CA ALA A 66 -1.77 24.53 4.89
C ALA A 66 -2.95 25.09 4.08
N GLU A 67 -2.77 26.21 3.38
CA GLU A 67 -3.82 26.82 2.56
C GLU A 67 -3.95 26.20 1.16
N VAL A 68 -3.04 25.30 0.78
CA VAL A 68 -3.09 24.64 -0.52
C VAL A 68 -4.07 23.46 -0.43
N HIS A 69 -5.31 23.72 -0.83
CA HIS A 69 -6.42 22.76 -0.76
C HIS A 69 -6.14 21.44 -1.51
N TRP A 70 -5.31 21.47 -2.57
CA TRP A 70 -4.99 20.27 -3.35
C TRP A 70 -4.09 19.27 -2.61
N LEU A 71 -3.23 19.74 -1.68
CA LEU A 71 -2.39 18.86 -0.86
C LEU A 71 -3.19 18.03 0.14
N HIS A 72 -4.42 18.47 0.45
CA HIS A 72 -5.33 17.80 1.39
C HIS A 72 -6.35 16.91 0.69
N ALA A 73 -6.37 16.88 -0.64
CA ALA A 73 -7.31 16.05 -1.38
C ALA A 73 -6.97 14.57 -1.24
N ASP A 74 -7.98 13.72 -1.04
CA ASP A 74 -7.83 12.25 -0.96
C ASP A 74 -7.11 11.69 -2.21
N ALA A 75 -7.32 12.32 -3.37
CA ALA A 75 -6.67 11.97 -4.62
C ALA A 75 -5.14 12.18 -4.57
N PHE A 76 -4.66 13.23 -3.89
CA PHE A 76 -3.23 13.48 -3.73
C PHE A 76 -2.59 12.43 -2.81
N LEU A 77 -3.25 12.11 -1.69
CA LEU A 77 -2.79 11.05 -0.78
C LEU A 77 -2.73 9.69 -1.49
N ALA A 78 -3.77 9.34 -2.26
CA ALA A 78 -3.80 8.12 -3.06
C ALA A 78 -2.69 8.11 -4.13
N ALA A 79 -2.46 9.23 -4.81
CA ALA A 79 -1.40 9.34 -5.82
C ALA A 79 -0.01 9.16 -5.19
N MET A 80 0.25 9.75 -4.01
CA MET A 80 1.51 9.58 -3.29
C MET A 80 1.72 8.13 -2.82
N ALA A 81 0.66 7.46 -2.35
CA ALA A 81 0.70 6.05 -2.00
C ALA A 81 1.08 5.17 -3.21
N VAL A 82 0.40 5.37 -4.35
CA VAL A 82 0.63 4.59 -5.57
C VAL A 82 2.00 4.86 -6.17
N THR A 83 2.40 6.13 -6.29
CA THR A 83 3.71 6.49 -6.84
C THR A 83 4.85 5.93 -5.99
N SER A 84 4.78 6.03 -4.67
CA SER A 84 5.79 5.46 -3.79
C SER A 84 5.84 3.93 -3.88
N SER A 85 4.68 3.27 -3.94
CA SER A 85 4.56 1.82 -4.15
C SER A 85 5.20 1.36 -5.46
N VAL A 86 4.92 2.08 -6.57
CA VAL A 86 5.46 1.76 -7.90
C VAL A 86 6.97 1.99 -7.92
N VAL A 87 7.46 3.10 -7.36
CA VAL A 87 8.90 3.38 -7.27
C VAL A 87 9.60 2.27 -6.49
N ALA A 88 9.06 1.86 -5.34
CA ALA A 88 9.62 0.74 -4.58
C ALA A 88 9.60 -0.57 -5.36
N ALA A 89 8.50 -0.91 -6.02
CA ALA A 89 8.41 -2.10 -6.86
C ALA A 89 9.46 -2.09 -7.97
N LEU A 90 9.67 -0.96 -8.65
CA LEU A 90 10.66 -0.80 -9.70
C LEU A 90 12.09 -0.95 -9.17
N LEU A 91 12.40 -0.34 -8.03
CA LEU A 91 13.72 -0.44 -7.38
C LEU A 91 14.02 -1.87 -6.94
N THR A 92 13.05 -2.56 -6.33
CA THR A 92 13.24 -3.94 -5.89
C THR A 92 13.29 -4.93 -7.05
N ALA A 93 12.51 -4.71 -8.12
CA ALA A 93 12.55 -5.56 -9.31
C ALA A 93 13.87 -5.44 -10.09
N HIS A 94 14.50 -4.26 -10.11
CA HIS A 94 15.78 -4.05 -10.79
C HIS A 94 16.97 -4.72 -10.08
N GLY A 95 16.87 -4.96 -8.77
CA GLY A 95 17.94 -5.58 -7.98
C GLY A 95 18.15 -7.08 -8.21
N GLY A 96 17.23 -7.77 -8.91
CA GLY A 96 17.28 -9.22 -9.12
C GLY A 96 18.07 -9.69 -10.36
N ALA A 97 18.56 -8.79 -11.22
CA ALA A 97 19.19 -9.15 -12.49
C ALA A 97 20.70 -9.43 -12.39
N THR A 98 21.37 -9.05 -11.30
CA THR A 98 22.79 -9.32 -11.06
C THR A 98 22.96 -10.60 -10.25
N GLY A 99 22.90 -11.74 -10.92
CA GLY A 99 23.18 -13.04 -10.31
C GLY A 99 24.56 -13.10 -9.66
N LYS A 100 24.58 -13.21 -8.32
CA LYS A 100 25.54 -13.94 -7.45
C LYS A 100 25.44 -13.40 -6.02
N GLU A 101 24.40 -13.81 -5.32
CA GLU A 101 24.43 -14.17 -3.89
C GLU A 101 23.05 -14.75 -3.55
N SER A 102 23.02 -15.81 -2.74
CA SER A 102 21.78 -16.56 -2.44
C SER A 102 20.71 -15.61 -1.91
N HIS A 103 19.51 -15.65 -2.51
CA HIS A 103 18.35 -14.85 -2.11
C HIS A 103 17.97 -15.02 -0.62
N GLU A 104 18.50 -16.04 0.06
CA GLU A 104 18.34 -16.28 1.50
C GLU A 104 19.33 -15.49 2.39
N GLY A 105 20.48 -15.06 1.86
CA GLY A 105 21.53 -14.39 2.65
C GLY A 105 21.21 -12.94 2.99
N ILE A 106 20.54 -12.24 2.07
CA ILE A 106 20.14 -10.83 2.24
C ILE A 106 18.90 -10.72 3.14
N THR A 107 18.06 -11.77 3.19
CA THR A 107 16.86 -11.82 4.03
C THR A 107 17.17 -11.97 5.51
N GLY A 108 18.37 -12.44 5.87
CA GLY A 108 18.85 -12.47 7.25
C GLY A 108 19.24 -11.09 7.81
N TRP A 109 19.52 -10.10 6.96
CA TRP A 109 19.95 -8.76 7.38
C TRP A 109 18.80 -7.75 7.54
N VAL A 110 17.62 -8.07 7.01
CA VAL A 110 16.42 -7.22 7.13
C VAL A 110 15.53 -7.67 8.31
N PHE A 111 15.71 -8.89 8.80
CA PHE A 111 14.97 -9.45 9.94
C PHE A 111 15.72 -9.37 11.29
N LEU A 112 16.96 -8.87 11.30
CA LEU A 112 17.79 -8.64 12.50
C LEU A 112 18.04 -7.14 12.65
#